data_AF-A0A0C3H5G4-F1
#
_entry.id   AF-A0A0C3H5G4-F1
#
_cell.length_a   1.000
_cell.length_b   1.000
_cell.length_c   1.000
_cell.angle_alpha   90.00
_cell.angle_beta   90.00
_cell.angle_gamma   90.00
#
_symmetry.space_group_name_H-M   'P 1'
#
loop_
_entity.id
_entity.type
_entity.pdbx_description
1 polymer ?
#
loop_
_entity_poly.entity_id
_entity_poly.type
_entity_poly.pdbx_seq_one_letter_code
_entity_poly.pdbx_strand_id
1 'polypeptide(L)' 'RTFQDTITVIRRLGYRYLWINSLCILQDNHVDWVTESAQMQDYYKNTISTIAADAA' A
#
# COMPACT_ATOMS: atom_id res chain seq x y z
N ARG A 1 4.85 -7.09 11.67
CA ARG A 1 4.54 -6.02 12.63
C ARG A 1 3.94 -4.81 11.90
N THR A 2 4.71 -4.08 11.08
CA THR A 2 4.23 -2.89 10.33
C THR A 2 2.90 -3.11 9.58
N PHE A 3 2.76 -4.19 8.80
CA PHE A 3 1.51 -4.46 8.08
C PHE A 3 0.30 -4.69 9.01
N GLN A 4 0.49 -5.40 10.12
CA GLN A 4 -0.59 -5.67 11.08
C GLN A 4 -1.01 -4.39 11.81
N ASP A 5 -0.03 -3.54 12.12
CA ASP A 5 -0.26 -2.22 12.71
C ASP A 5 -1.04 -1.34 11.73
N THR A 6 -0.62 -1.28 10.45
CA THR A 6 -1.35 -0.56 9.39
C THR A 6 -2.78 -1.08 9.23
N ILE A 7 -3.00 -2.40 9.20
CA ILE A 7 -4.35 -2.99 9.12
C ILE A 7 -5.20 -2.56 10.33
N THR A 8 -4.62 -2.53 11.53
CA THR A 8 -5.31 -2.10 12.75
C THR A 8 -5.71 -0.63 12.67
N VAL A 9 -4.80 0.24 12.20
CA VAL A 9 -5.06 1.67 12.01
C VAL A 9 -6.16 1.90 10.97
N ILE A 10 -6.07 1.28 9.80
CA ILE A 10 -7.06 1.41 8.71
C ILE A 10 -8.45 0.98 9.16
N ARG A 11 -8.55 -0.14 9.89
CA ARG A 11 -9.83 -0.62 10.43
C ARG A 11 -10.40 0.33 11.48
N ARG A 12 -9.57 0.92 12.35
CA ARG A 12 -10.00 1.93 13.33
C ARG A 12 -10.46 3.23 12.66
N LEU A 13 -9.88 3.59 11.53
CA LEU A 13 -10.31 4.72 10.70
C LEU A 13 -11.59 4.44 9.89
N GLY A 14 -12.12 3.21 9.94
CA GLY A 14 -13.36 2.83 9.24
C GLY A 14 -13.18 2.50 7.76
N TYR A 15 -11.95 2.37 7.28
CA TYR A 15 -11.67 2.01 5.89
C TYR A 15 -11.56 0.49 5.72
N ARG A 16 -12.10 0.00 4.60
CA ARG A 16 -12.07 -1.43 4.25
C ARG A 16 -10.87 -1.82 3.40
N TYR A 17 -10.39 -0.90 2.58
CA TYR A 17 -9.35 -1.17 1.59
C TYR A 17 -8.03 -0.55 2.00
N LEU A 18 -6.96 -1.29 1.77
CA LEU A 18 -5.58 -0.91 2.05
C LEU A 18 -4.73 -1.42 0.90
N TRP A 19 -3.91 -0.54 0.33
CA TRP A 19 -2.92 -0.88 -0.67
C TRP A 19 -1.54 -0.90 0.00
N ILE A 20 -0.79 -1.99 -0.18
CA ILE A 20 0.59 -2.15 0.31
C ILE A 20 1.41 -2.68 -0.85
N ASN A 21 2.41 -1.91 -1.30
CA ASN A 21 3.18 -2.18 -2.52
C ASN A 21 3.75 -3.61 -2.52
N SER A 22 4.29 -4.05 -1.39
CA SER A 22 4.90 -5.38 -1.23
C SER A 22 3.89 -6.55 -1.27
N LEU A 23 2.59 -6.26 -1.15
CA LEU A 23 1.51 -7.26 -1.22
C LEU A 23 0.68 -7.14 -2.51
N CYS A 24 0.55 -5.93 -3.05
CA CYS A 24 -0.26 -5.65 -4.23
C CYS A 24 0.52 -5.73 -5.54
N ILE A 25 1.86 -5.70 -5.49
CA ILE A 25 2.74 -5.88 -6.65
C ILE A 25 3.49 -7.20 -6.49
N LEU A 26 3.43 -8.06 -7.50
CA LEU A 26 4.18 -9.32 -7.53
C LEU A 26 5.67 -9.03 -7.72
N GLN A 27 6.43 -9.11 -6.63
CA GLN A 27 7.85 -8.75 -6.61
C GLN A 27 8.71 -9.60 -7.55
N ASP A 28 8.36 -10.88 -7.74
CA ASP A 28 9.10 -11.82 -8.58
C ASP A 28 8.64 -11.83 -10.05
N ASN A 29 7.67 -10.97 -10.41
CA ASN A 29 7.16 -10.86 -11.77
C ASN A 29 7.51 -9.49 -12.36
N HIS A 30 8.52 -9.47 -13.22
CA HIS A 30 8.99 -8.24 -13.86
C HIS A 30 7.89 -7.56 -14.69
N VAL A 31 7.01 -8.31 -15.36
CA VAL A 31 5.94 -7.72 -16.19
C VAL A 31 4.92 -7.03 -15.29
N ASP A 32 4.48 -7.71 -14.24
CA ASP A 32 3.55 -7.15 -13.25
C ASP A 32 4.15 -5.92 -12.56
N TRP A 33 5.42 -5.99 -12.16
CA TRP A 33 6.12 -4.87 -11.56
C TRP A 33 6.17 -3.65 -12.49
N VAL A 34 6.49 -3.82 -13.78
CA VAL A 34 6.52 -2.71 -14.74
C VAL A 34 5.14 -2.06 -14.89
N THR A 35 4.08 -2.88 -14.94
CA THR A 35 2.71 -2.38 -15.06
C THR A 35 2.26 -1.64 -13.80
N GLU A 36 2.40 -2.25 -12.63
CA GLU A 36 1.91 -1.70 -11.37
C GLU A 36 2.76 -0.51 -10.88
N SER A 37 4.07 -0.53 -11.10
CA SER A 37 4.95 0.58 -10.73
C SER A 37 4.66 1.85 -11.54
N ALA A 38 4.26 1.72 -12.82
CA ALA A 38 3.82 2.84 -13.63
C ALA A 38 2.52 3.48 -13.10
N GLN A 39 1.65 2.69 -12.48
CA GLN A 39 0.37 3.16 -11.89
C GLN A 39 0.53 3.69 -10.46
N MET A 40 1.71 3.52 -9.84
CA MET A 40 1.97 3.86 -8.45
C MET A 40 1.62 5.32 -8.10
N GLN A 41 1.94 6.26 -9.00
CA GLN A 41 1.59 7.67 -8.82
C GLN A 41 0.08 7.86 -8.68
N ASP A 42 -0.70 7.17 -9.51
CA ASP A 42 -2.16 7.26 -9.50
C ASP A 42 -2.75 6.57 -8.28
N TYR A 43 -2.16 5.46 -7.79
CA TYR A 43 -2.58 4.87 -6.51
C TYR A 43 -2.39 5.86 -5.37
N TYR A 44 -1.20 6.47 -5.22
CA TYR A 44 -0.95 7.45 -4.17
C TYR A 44 -1.89 8.65 -4.27
N LYS A 45 -2.06 9.21 -5.48
CA LYS A 45 -2.93 10.36 -5.73
C LYS A 45 -4.41 10.09 -5.38
N ASN A 46 -4.88 8.86 -5.59
CA ASN A 46 -6.27 8.48 -5.34
C ASN A 46 -6.47 7.82 -3.96
N THR A 47 -5.47 7.84 -3.07
CA THR A 47 -5.65 7.36 -1.69
C THR A 47 -6.34 8.39 -0.81
N ILE A 48 -7.16 7.90 0.13
CA ILE A 48 -7.79 8.77 1.14
C ILE A 48 -6.75 9.25 2.16
N SER A 49 -5.79 8.40 2.49
CA SER A 49 -4.70 8.71 3.41
C SER A 49 -3.53 7.76 3.17
N THR A 50 -2.30 8.26 3.36
CA THR A 50 -1.08 7.47 3.27
C THR A 50 -0.47 7.34 4.66
N ILE A 51 -0.19 6.10 5.08
CA ILE A 51 0.45 5.80 6.38
C ILE A 51 1.94 5.58 6.14
N ALA A 52 2.77 6.49 6.63
CA ALA A 52 4.22 6.32 6.66
C ALA A 52 4.63 5.71 8.00
N ALA A 53 5.40 4.63 7.96
CA ALA A 53 6.05 4.07 9.15
C ALA A 53 7.43 4.71 9.29
N ASP A 54 7.69 5.36 10.42
CA ASP A 54 8.99 5.93 10.75
C ASP A 54 9.71 5.03 11.76
N ALA A 55 11.03 4.87 11.59
CA ALA A 55 11.87 4.10 12.49
C ALA A 55 12.41 5.05 13.57
N ALA A 56 11.53 5.48 14.47
CA ALA A 56 11.91 6.29 15.63
C ALA A 56 12.88 5.51 16.56
#